data_AF-A0A316J755-F1
#
_entry.id   AF-A0A316J755-F1
#
_cell.length_a   1.000
_cell.length_b   1.000
_cell.length_c   1.000
_cell.angle_alpha   90.00
_cell.angle_beta   90.00
_cell.angle_gamma   90.00
#
_symmetry.space_group_name_H-M   'P 1'
#
loop_
_entity.id
_entity.type
_entity.pdbx_description
1 polymer ?
#
loop_
_entity_poly.entity_id
_entity_poly.type
_entity_poly.pdbx_seq_one_letter_code
_entity_poly.pdbx_strand_id
1 'polypeptide(L)'
;MIDNKPTQARMKPMTGLELQAARRAAADRFYQIGMSYVPDGYTVKFRKSLSGVAYGGKIRRIEAPRPITRKSLYIFLHECAHAHLHFGGTRLPRHVEEFQAEKWAHSKMREHGIPVPRTMTERAKKYVARKIVQAEKRGAKSIDREAQRFASSRKMKTSH
;
A
#
# COMPACT_ATOMS: atom_id res chain seq x y z
N MET A 1 -6.84 42.49 22.52
CA MET A 1 -7.01 41.05 22.21
C MET A 1 -7.74 40.97 20.88
N ILE A 2 -7.07 40.55 19.81
CA ILE A 2 -7.67 40.46 18.48
C ILE A 2 -7.96 38.98 18.23
N ASP A 3 -9.22 38.58 18.35
CA ASP A 3 -9.70 37.24 18.04
C ASP A 3 -9.70 37.04 16.52
N ASN A 4 -8.60 36.49 15.99
CA ASN A 4 -8.50 36.11 14.59
C ASN A 4 -8.97 34.65 14.42
N LYS A 5 -10.28 34.45 14.29
CA LYS A 5 -10.87 33.14 13.97
C LYS A 5 -10.79 32.92 12.46
N PRO A 6 -10.12 31.85 11.95
CA PRO A 6 -10.05 31.60 10.52
C PRO A 6 -11.45 31.28 9.98
N THR A 7 -11.92 32.12 9.07
CA THR A 7 -13.16 31.93 8.33
C THR A 7 -13.00 30.70 7.44
N GLN A 8 -13.71 29.61 7.76
CA GLN A 8 -13.81 28.47 6.85
C GLN A 8 -14.49 28.93 5.56
N ALA A 9 -13.71 29.15 4.52
CA ALA A 9 -14.23 29.41 3.20
C ALA A 9 -15.15 28.24 2.79
N ARG A 10 -16.44 28.52 2.60
CA ARG A 10 -17.40 27.55 2.05
C ARG A 10 -16.89 27.14 0.66
N MET A 11 -16.39 25.91 0.53
CA MET A 11 -16.03 25.35 -0.78
C MET A 11 -17.28 25.34 -1.66
N LYS A 12 -17.22 26.04 -2.81
CA LYS A 12 -18.29 25.96 -3.82
C LYS A 12 -18.35 24.51 -4.36
N PRO A 13 -19.55 23.95 -4.58
CA PRO A 13 -19.69 22.64 -5.20
C PRO A 13 -19.10 22.69 -6.61
N MET A 14 -18.24 21.72 -6.95
CA MET A 14 -17.67 21.58 -8.29
C MET A 14 -18.74 21.14 -9.29
N THR A 15 -18.64 21.64 -10.52
CA THR A 15 -19.38 21.15 -11.68
C THR A 15 -18.92 19.73 -12.06
N GLY A 16 -19.71 19.03 -12.89
CA GLY A 16 -19.37 17.70 -13.37
C GLY A 16 -18.05 17.65 -14.18
N LEU A 17 -17.78 18.71 -14.97
CA LEU A 17 -16.55 18.83 -15.76
C LEU A 17 -15.32 19.03 -14.85
N GLU A 18 -15.43 19.91 -13.86
CA GLU A 18 -14.36 20.14 -12.88
C GLU A 18 -14.06 18.86 -12.08
N LEU A 19 -15.09 18.10 -11.70
CA LEU A 19 -14.92 16.83 -11.02
C LEU A 19 -14.21 15.77 -11.90
N GLN A 20 -14.53 15.73 -13.20
CA GLN A 20 -13.87 14.83 -14.14
C GLN A 20 -12.38 15.21 -14.33
N ALA A 21 -12.09 16.49 -14.49
CA ALA A 21 -10.73 17.01 -14.60
C ALA A 21 -9.92 16.70 -13.33
N ALA A 22 -10.49 16.94 -12.15
CA ALA A 22 -9.85 16.63 -10.86
C ALA A 22 -9.55 15.12 -10.71
N ARG A 23 -10.48 14.25 -11.13
CA ARG A 23 -10.26 12.79 -11.12
C ARG A 23 -9.15 12.37 -12.08
N ARG A 24 -9.07 12.96 -13.27
CA ARG A 24 -8.01 12.71 -14.23
C ARG A 24 -6.65 13.15 -13.69
N ALA A 25 -6.56 14.36 -13.17
CA ALA A 25 -5.33 14.87 -12.54
C ALA A 25 -4.88 13.98 -11.37
N ALA A 26 -5.81 13.50 -10.54
CA ALA A 26 -5.49 12.56 -9.47
C ALA A 26 -4.99 11.20 -10.00
N ALA A 27 -5.62 10.67 -11.06
CA ALA A 27 -5.20 9.43 -11.69
C ALA A 27 -3.80 9.53 -12.30
N ASP A 28 -3.50 10.63 -12.99
CA ASP A 28 -2.19 10.90 -13.58
C ASP A 28 -1.13 11.03 -12.46
N ARG A 29 -1.44 11.76 -11.39
CA ARG A 29 -0.57 11.88 -10.23
C ARG A 29 -0.25 10.53 -9.58
N PHE A 30 -1.26 9.68 -9.36
CA PHE A 30 -1.03 8.35 -8.80
C PHE A 30 -0.21 7.47 -9.76
N TYR A 31 -0.45 7.61 -11.06
CA TYR A 31 0.32 6.87 -12.06
C TYR A 31 1.80 7.24 -12.00
N GLN A 32 2.12 8.54 -12.01
CA GLN A 32 3.51 9.02 -11.93
C GLN A 32 4.21 8.56 -10.65
N ILE A 33 3.53 8.67 -9.49
CA ILE A 33 4.07 8.20 -8.21
C ILE A 33 4.31 6.68 -8.24
N GLY A 34 3.36 5.89 -8.74
CA GLY A 34 3.55 4.44 -8.82
C GLY A 34 4.75 4.08 -9.69
N MET A 35 4.85 4.70 -10.87
CA MET A 35 5.94 4.42 -11.82
C MET A 35 7.31 4.88 -11.31
N SER A 36 7.39 5.95 -10.51
CA SER A 36 8.67 6.42 -9.94
C SER A 36 9.30 5.45 -8.94
N TYR A 37 8.57 4.43 -8.50
CA TYR A 37 9.05 3.42 -7.57
C TYR A 37 9.36 2.06 -8.21
N VAL A 38 9.22 1.93 -9.52
CA VAL A 38 9.63 0.72 -10.23
C VAL A 38 11.17 0.62 -10.14
N PRO A 39 11.74 -0.46 -9.58
CA PRO A 39 13.19 -0.60 -9.49
C PRO A 39 13.85 -0.72 -10.87
N ASP A 40 15.13 -0.35 -10.95
CA ASP A 40 15.89 -0.46 -12.20
C ASP A 40 15.94 -1.90 -12.73
N GLY A 41 15.72 -2.04 -14.04
CA GLY A 41 15.66 -3.34 -14.71
C GLY A 41 14.39 -4.14 -14.45
N TYR A 42 13.40 -3.60 -13.73
CA TYR A 42 12.07 -4.21 -13.63
C TYR A 42 11.15 -3.77 -14.77
N THR A 43 10.43 -4.73 -15.34
CA THR A 43 9.33 -4.48 -16.26
C THR A 43 7.98 -4.46 -15.52
N VAL A 44 6.98 -3.78 -16.07
CA VAL A 44 5.63 -3.70 -15.50
C VAL A 44 4.60 -4.25 -16.47
N LYS A 45 3.72 -5.13 -15.99
CA LYS A 45 2.54 -5.60 -16.72
C LYS A 45 1.28 -5.31 -15.92
N PHE A 46 0.36 -4.53 -16.49
CA PHE A 46 -0.85 -4.16 -15.79
C PHE A 46 -1.90 -5.29 -15.79
N ARG A 47 -2.49 -5.53 -14.61
CA ARG A 47 -3.57 -6.49 -14.41
C ARG A 47 -4.92 -5.78 -14.34
N LYS A 48 -5.97 -6.44 -14.83
CA LYS A 48 -7.36 -5.98 -14.66
C LYS A 48 -7.87 -6.20 -13.22
N SER A 49 -7.34 -7.19 -12.52
CA SER A 49 -7.69 -7.51 -11.14
C SER A 49 -6.99 -6.61 -10.13
N LEU A 50 -7.64 -6.39 -8.97
CA LEU A 50 -7.04 -5.69 -7.82
C LEU A 50 -6.18 -6.66 -6.99
N SER A 51 -5.16 -7.23 -7.64
CA SER A 51 -4.17 -8.12 -7.04
C SER A 51 -2.83 -7.94 -7.75
N GLY A 52 -1.75 -8.15 -7.02
CA GLY A 52 -0.40 -8.01 -7.53
C GLY A 52 0.43 -9.29 -7.36
N VAL A 53 1.55 -9.34 -8.07
CA VAL A 53 2.67 -10.24 -7.80
C VAL A 53 3.95 -9.62 -8.37
N ALA A 54 5.02 -9.66 -7.60
CA ALA A 54 6.36 -9.32 -8.06
C ALA A 54 7.20 -10.59 -8.28
N TYR A 55 8.02 -10.58 -9.32
CA TYR A 55 8.95 -11.65 -9.69
C TYR A 55 10.39 -11.18 -9.51
N GLY A 56 11.23 -12.04 -8.94
CA GLY A 56 12.68 -11.83 -8.80
C GLY A 56 13.50 -12.84 -9.60
N GLY A 57 14.82 -12.62 -9.65
CA GLY A 57 15.76 -13.51 -10.33
C GLY A 57 15.87 -13.23 -11.83
N LYS A 58 15.76 -14.27 -12.67
CA LYS A 58 15.91 -14.16 -14.14
C LYS A 58 14.85 -13.27 -14.78
N ILE A 59 13.65 -13.21 -14.19
CA ILE A 59 12.54 -12.38 -14.67
C ILE A 59 12.27 -11.31 -13.61
N ARG A 60 12.76 -10.08 -13.86
CA ARG A 60 12.47 -8.90 -13.03
C ARG A 60 11.21 -8.23 -13.54
N ARG A 61 10.06 -8.58 -12.94
CA ARG A 61 8.75 -8.11 -13.40
C ARG A 61 7.80 -7.85 -12.23
N ILE A 62 7.02 -6.77 -12.35
CA ILE A 62 5.89 -6.46 -11.48
C ILE A 62 4.60 -6.63 -12.28
N GLU A 63 3.68 -7.47 -11.79
CA GLU A 63 2.33 -7.59 -12.33
C GLU A 63 1.30 -7.08 -11.32
N ALA A 64 0.72 -5.91 -11.58
CA ALA A 64 -0.16 -5.22 -10.61
C ALA A 64 -1.24 -4.40 -11.33
N PRO A 65 -2.34 -4.00 -10.67
CA PRO A 65 -3.30 -3.07 -11.26
C PRO A 65 -2.65 -1.73 -11.60
N ARG A 66 -3.12 -1.07 -12.67
CA ARG A 66 -2.62 0.26 -13.05
C ARG A 66 -2.86 1.26 -11.89
N PRO A 67 -1.85 2.01 -11.43
CA PRO A 67 -1.95 2.84 -10.22
C PRO A 67 -2.68 4.17 -10.45
N ILE A 68 -3.94 4.13 -10.91
CA ILE A 68 -4.77 5.32 -11.20
C ILE A 68 -5.80 5.65 -10.11
N THR A 69 -5.83 4.88 -9.03
CA THR A 69 -6.66 5.13 -7.84
C THR A 69 -5.82 4.91 -6.59
N ARG A 70 -6.21 5.45 -5.43
CA ARG A 70 -5.49 5.19 -4.16
C ARG A 70 -5.34 3.69 -3.86
N LYS A 71 -6.37 2.90 -4.19
CA LYS A 71 -6.38 1.45 -3.95
C LYS A 71 -5.43 0.71 -4.89
N SER A 72 -5.47 1.03 -6.19
CA SER A 72 -4.56 0.41 -7.15
C SER A 72 -3.12 0.87 -6.95
N LEU A 73 -2.90 2.13 -6.56
CA LEU A 73 -1.58 2.63 -6.16
C LEU A 73 -1.04 1.87 -4.96
N TYR A 74 -1.84 1.66 -3.91
CA TYR A 74 -1.42 0.90 -2.73
C TYR A 74 -0.92 -0.51 -3.12
N ILE A 75 -1.70 -1.23 -3.93
CA ILE A 75 -1.34 -2.59 -4.38
C ILE A 75 -0.07 -2.53 -5.24
N PHE A 76 0.03 -1.55 -6.14
CA PHE A 76 1.20 -1.39 -6.99
C PHE A 76 2.49 -1.14 -6.18
N LEU A 77 2.42 -0.26 -5.18
CA LEU A 77 3.53 0.04 -4.27
C LEU A 77 3.91 -1.17 -3.41
N HIS A 78 2.94 -1.99 -3.00
CA HIS A 78 3.21 -3.24 -2.29
C HIS A 78 4.06 -4.20 -3.14
N GLU A 79 3.76 -4.35 -4.44
CA GLU A 79 4.60 -5.17 -5.33
C GLU A 79 5.97 -4.55 -5.59
N CYS A 80 6.07 -3.22 -5.70
CA CYS A 80 7.36 -2.54 -5.76
C CYS A 80 8.18 -2.81 -4.49
N ALA A 81 7.56 -2.83 -3.32
CA ALA A 81 8.24 -3.14 -2.07
C ALA A 81 8.83 -4.55 -2.07
N HIS A 82 8.12 -5.55 -2.58
CA HIS A 82 8.70 -6.89 -2.77
C HIS A 82 9.95 -6.86 -3.65
N ALA A 83 9.89 -6.09 -4.74
CA ALA A 83 11.01 -5.96 -5.66
C ALA A 83 12.23 -5.26 -5.05
N HIS A 84 12.03 -4.19 -4.29
CA HIS A 84 13.10 -3.46 -3.61
C HIS A 84 13.70 -4.22 -2.42
N LEU A 85 12.86 -4.89 -1.63
CA LEU A 85 13.25 -5.36 -0.30
C LEU A 85 13.60 -6.86 -0.25
N HIS A 86 13.08 -7.67 -1.17
CA HIS A 86 13.08 -9.13 -1.00
C HIS A 86 13.68 -9.92 -2.16
N PHE A 87 13.98 -9.29 -3.30
CA PHE A 87 14.64 -9.94 -4.42
C PHE A 87 16.11 -9.51 -4.51
N GLY A 88 17.02 -10.33 -3.97
CA GLY A 88 18.47 -10.09 -4.04
C GLY A 88 19.23 -10.34 -2.72
N GLY A 89 18.52 -10.59 -1.62
CA GLY A 89 19.12 -10.85 -0.31
C GLY A 89 18.67 -12.16 0.33
N THR A 90 18.96 -12.30 1.63
CA THR A 90 18.54 -13.44 2.44
C THR A 90 17.03 -13.57 2.47
N ARG A 91 16.53 -14.78 2.21
CA ARG A 91 15.11 -15.07 2.22
C ARG A 91 14.55 -14.94 3.64
N LEU A 92 13.55 -14.08 3.80
CA LEU A 92 12.87 -13.89 5.07
C LEU A 92 11.64 -14.81 5.18
N PRO A 93 11.15 -15.09 6.39
CA PRO A 93 9.85 -15.73 6.55
C PRO A 93 8.76 -14.90 5.87
N ARG A 94 7.80 -15.56 5.20
CA ARG A 94 6.79 -14.86 4.39
C ARG A 94 5.99 -13.82 5.18
N HIS A 95 5.65 -14.07 6.44
CA HIS A 95 4.94 -13.07 7.25
C HIS A 95 5.74 -11.79 7.47
N VAL A 96 7.08 -11.88 7.51
CA VAL A 96 7.97 -10.72 7.61
C VAL A 96 8.01 -9.97 6.28
N GLU A 97 8.17 -10.68 5.16
CA GLU A 97 8.15 -10.07 3.83
C GLU A 97 6.85 -9.30 3.59
N GLU A 98 5.70 -9.91 3.87
CA GLU A 98 4.42 -9.21 3.72
C GLU A 98 4.32 -7.99 4.66
N PHE A 99 4.72 -8.13 5.93
CA PHE A 99 4.67 -7.01 6.87
C PHE A 99 5.52 -5.82 6.40
N GLN A 100 6.75 -6.09 5.96
CA GLN A 100 7.67 -5.06 5.47
C GLN A 100 7.13 -4.41 4.19
N ALA A 101 6.60 -5.20 3.25
CA ALA A 101 5.97 -4.67 2.03
C ALA A 101 4.78 -3.76 2.35
N GLU A 102 3.90 -4.16 3.28
CA GLU A 102 2.74 -3.35 3.70
C GLU A 102 3.17 -2.05 4.39
N LYS A 103 4.18 -2.10 5.28
CA LYS A 103 4.72 -0.92 5.97
C LYS A 103 5.35 0.05 4.97
N TRP A 104 6.07 -0.46 3.99
CA TRP A 104 6.69 0.33 2.93
C TRP A 104 5.63 1.04 2.06
N ALA A 105 4.61 0.32 1.60
CA ALA A 105 3.52 0.90 0.81
C ALA A 105 2.76 2.00 1.59
N HIS A 106 2.50 1.79 2.88
CA HIS A 106 1.93 2.83 3.76
C HIS A 106 2.83 4.06 3.83
N SER A 107 4.14 3.87 4.03
CA SER A 107 5.10 4.97 4.10
C SER A 107 5.09 5.78 2.82
N LYS A 108 5.20 5.12 1.65
CA LYS A 108 5.27 5.82 0.36
C LYS A 108 4.00 6.60 0.04
N MET A 109 2.83 6.08 0.36
CA MET A 109 1.61 6.88 0.22
C MET A 109 1.61 8.11 1.12
N ARG A 110 2.04 7.98 2.39
CA ARG A 110 2.10 9.09 3.35
C ARG A 110 3.15 10.15 2.97
N GLU A 111 4.33 9.72 2.53
CA GLU A 111 5.39 10.60 2.02
C GLU A 111 4.89 11.50 0.88
N HIS A 112 4.02 10.95 0.03
CA HIS A 112 3.37 11.68 -1.06
C HIS A 112 2.07 12.40 -0.64
N GLY A 113 1.77 12.52 0.65
CA GLY A 113 0.53 13.17 1.13
C GLY A 113 -0.76 12.47 0.70
N ILE A 114 -0.69 11.17 0.35
CA ILE A 114 -1.86 10.38 -0.07
C ILE A 114 -2.37 9.58 1.12
N PRO A 115 -3.64 9.77 1.53
CA PRO A 115 -4.22 8.96 2.59
C PRO A 115 -4.36 7.51 2.14
N VAL A 116 -3.88 6.59 2.96
CA VAL A 116 -4.06 5.15 2.76
C VAL A 116 -5.54 4.81 3.01
N PRO A 117 -6.24 4.16 2.08
CA PRO A 117 -7.61 3.73 2.33
C PRO A 117 -7.68 2.79 3.54
N ARG A 118 -8.57 3.06 4.49
CA ARG A 118 -8.76 2.21 5.69
C ARG A 118 -8.95 0.74 5.33
N THR A 119 -9.69 0.46 4.24
CA THR A 119 -9.91 -0.90 3.76
C THR A 119 -8.63 -1.62 3.32
N MET A 120 -7.59 -0.90 2.88
CA MET A 120 -6.28 -1.48 2.56
C MET A 120 -5.51 -1.80 3.84
N THR A 121 -5.47 -0.88 4.81
CA THR A 121 -4.87 -1.17 6.12
C THR A 121 -5.50 -2.39 6.79
N GLU A 122 -6.83 -2.52 6.79
CA GLU A 122 -7.49 -3.69 7.38
C GLU A 122 -7.20 -4.99 6.62
N ARG A 123 -7.10 -4.93 5.28
CA ARG A 123 -6.71 -6.10 4.47
C ARG A 123 -5.26 -6.50 4.72
N ALA A 124 -4.35 -5.54 4.83
CA ALA A 124 -2.95 -5.77 5.12
C ALA A 124 -2.76 -6.52 6.44
N LYS A 125 -3.38 -6.02 7.52
CA LYS A 125 -3.34 -6.67 8.84
C LYS A 125 -3.82 -8.13 8.77
N LYS A 126 -4.97 -8.37 8.12
CA LYS A 126 -5.52 -9.73 7.93
C LYS A 126 -4.60 -10.62 7.09
N TYR A 127 -3.96 -10.05 6.07
CA TYR A 127 -3.06 -10.78 5.19
C TYR A 127 -1.81 -11.25 5.94
N VAL A 128 -1.18 -10.36 6.71
CA VAL A 128 -0.05 -10.68 7.60
C VAL A 128 -0.46 -11.70 8.65
N ALA A 129 -1.62 -11.52 9.32
CA ALA A 129 -2.15 -12.47 10.30
C ALA A 129 -2.27 -13.88 9.71
N ARG A 130 -2.81 -14.01 8.49
CA ARG A 130 -2.90 -15.31 7.82
C ARG A 130 -1.53 -15.92 7.52
N LYS A 131 -0.53 -15.12 7.13
CA LYS A 131 0.83 -15.63 6.88
C LYS A 131 1.49 -16.11 8.18
N ILE A 132 1.24 -15.45 9.30
CA ILE A 132 1.68 -15.91 10.63
C ILE A 132 1.07 -17.29 10.93
N VAL A 133 -0.25 -17.43 10.82
CA VAL A 133 -0.93 -18.72 11.03
C VAL A 133 -0.40 -19.81 10.10
N GLN A 134 -0.08 -19.48 8.85
CA GLN A 134 0.53 -20.44 7.91
C GLN A 134 1.94 -20.84 8.33
N ALA A 135 2.73 -19.92 8.88
CA ALA A 135 4.08 -20.22 9.38
C ALA A 135 4.01 -21.13 10.62
N GLU A 136 3.12 -20.84 11.57
CA GLU A 136 2.89 -21.66 12.76
C GLU A 136 2.47 -23.09 12.39
N LYS A 137 1.51 -23.25 11.47
CA LYS A 137 1.08 -24.56 10.96
C LYS A 137 2.19 -25.35 10.27
N ARG A 138 3.25 -24.69 9.80
CA ARG A 138 4.42 -25.31 9.17
C ARG A 138 5.58 -25.53 10.16
N GLY A 139 5.35 -25.32 11.46
CA GLY A 139 6.35 -25.55 12.50
C GLY A 139 7.39 -24.44 12.64
N ALA A 140 7.04 -23.18 12.31
CA ALA A 140 7.94 -22.06 12.54
C ALA A 140 8.33 -21.96 14.03
N LYS A 141 9.64 -21.98 14.31
CA LYS A 141 10.18 -21.91 15.68
C LYS A 141 10.00 -20.54 16.33
N SER A 142 9.87 -19.49 15.52
CA SER A 142 9.65 -18.12 15.99
C SER A 142 8.83 -17.33 14.98
N ILE A 143 8.04 -16.38 15.49
CA ILE A 143 7.28 -15.41 14.71
C ILE A 143 7.81 -14.02 15.03
N ASP A 144 7.84 -13.17 14.01
CA ASP A 144 8.31 -11.79 14.16
C ASP A 144 7.31 -10.97 15.00
N ARG A 145 7.83 -10.32 16.06
CA ARG A 145 7.01 -9.59 17.03
C ARG A 145 6.36 -8.35 16.42
N GLU A 146 7.02 -7.66 15.48
CA GLU A 146 6.44 -6.49 14.83
C GLU A 146 5.31 -6.89 13.87
N ALA A 147 5.51 -7.95 13.10
CA ALA A 147 4.47 -8.53 12.24
C ALA A 147 3.25 -8.96 13.06
N GLN A 148 3.46 -9.57 14.24
CA GLN A 148 2.38 -9.90 15.18
C GLN A 148 1.65 -8.66 15.67
N ARG A 149 2.36 -7.61 16.13
CA ARG A 149 1.75 -6.36 16.58
C ARG A 149 0.94 -5.68 15.47
N PHE A 150 1.46 -5.66 14.25
CA PHE A 150 0.75 -5.15 13.09
C PHE A 150 -0.56 -5.92 12.84
N ALA A 151 -0.47 -7.26 12.79
CA ALA A 151 -1.61 -8.14 12.57
C ALA A 151 -2.68 -8.09 13.68
N SER A 152 -2.26 -7.92 14.92
CA SER A 152 -3.12 -7.99 16.12
C SER A 152 -3.79 -6.69 16.52
N SER A 153 -3.46 -5.56 15.89
CA SER A 153 -4.01 -4.24 16.21
C SER A 153 -5.54 -4.19 16.01
N ARG A 154 -6.25 -4.61 17.08
CA ARG A 154 -7.70 -4.75 17.23
C ARG A 154 -8.38 -3.38 17.16
N LYS A 155 -9.62 -3.38 16.65
CA LYS A 155 -10.56 -2.26 16.74
C LYS A 155 -10.53 -1.67 18.16
N MET A 156 -10.30 -0.36 18.30
CA MET A 156 -10.76 0.34 19.50
C MET A 156 -12.27 0.11 19.57
N LYS A 157 -12.74 -0.65 20.57
CA LYS A 157 -14.14 -0.61 20.97
C LYS A 157 -14.36 0.79 21.53
N THR A 158 -15.09 1.64 20.82
CA THR A 158 -15.69 2.82 21.43
C THR A 158 -16.76 2.29 22.37
N SER A 159 -16.48 2.30 23.67
CA SER A 159 -17.54 2.32 24.68
C SER A 159 -18.23 3.68 24.56
N HIS A 160 -19.54 3.66 24.33
CA HIS A 160 -20.47 4.73 24.69
C HIS A 160 -21.57 4.04 25.49
#